data_AF-A0AAU5CYP3-F1
#
_entry.id   AF-A0AAU5CYP3-F1
#
_cell.length_a   1.000
_cell.length_b   1.000
_cell.length_c   1.000
_cell.angle_alpha   90.00
_cell.angle_beta   90.00
_cell.angle_gamma   90.00
#
_symmetry.space_group_name_H-M   'P 1'
#
loop_
_entity.id
_entity.type
_entity.pdbx_description
1 polymer ?
#
loop_
_entity_poly.entity_id
_entity_poly.type
_entity_poly.pdbx_seq_one_letter_code
_entity_poly.pdbx_strand_id
1 'polypeptide(L)'
;MMPSPSQPFGTVVSTAGVNLRKYPSTDSSVVGELSHGAQVGLHSKVHAQAVDGNSIWYLLRDKAAWVSARHVDNTGTVPLSKDVEPAAPQG
;
A
#
# COMPACT_ATOMS: atom_id res chain seq x y z
N MET A 1 4.97 14.08 22.42
CA MET A 1 4.13 13.32 21.49
C MET A 1 4.60 13.62 20.08
N MET A 2 4.98 12.62 19.28
CA MET A 2 5.15 12.85 17.85
C MET A 2 3.74 12.91 17.24
N PRO A 3 3.42 13.88 16.38
CA PRO A 3 2.12 13.91 15.72
C PRO A 3 1.95 12.60 14.96
N SER A 4 0.91 11.83 15.29
CA SER A 4 0.57 10.62 14.55
C SER A 4 0.27 11.00 13.09
N PRO A 5 0.81 10.28 12.10
CA PRO A 5 0.49 10.56 10.70
C PRO A 5 -1.03 10.54 10.47
N SER A 6 -1.50 11.41 9.60
CA SER A 6 -2.94 11.55 9.29
C SER A 6 -3.51 10.21 8.82
N GLN A 7 -4.48 9.68 9.56
CA GLN A 7 -5.13 8.40 9.25
C GLN A 7 -5.96 8.47 7.94
N PRO A 8 -6.19 7.33 7.27
CA PRO A 8 -5.49 6.06 7.48
C PRO A 8 -4.05 6.09 6.97
N PHE A 9 -3.15 5.41 7.69
CA PHE A 9 -1.75 5.22 7.31
C PHE A 9 -1.33 3.76 7.48
N GLY A 10 -0.24 3.36 6.84
CA GLY A 10 0.32 2.02 6.87
C GLY A 10 1.75 2.05 7.38
N THR A 11 2.12 1.08 8.20
CA THR A 11 3.49 0.90 8.71
C THR A 11 4.05 -0.40 8.16
N VAL A 12 5.23 -0.34 7.53
CA VAL A 12 5.90 -1.52 7.00
C VAL A 12 6.44 -2.37 8.14
N VAL A 13 5.90 -3.59 8.29
CA VAL A 13 6.32 -4.55 9.32
C VAL A 13 7.28 -5.61 8.78
N SER A 14 7.48 -5.66 7.46
CA SER A 14 8.45 -6.55 6.83
C SER A 14 9.88 -6.07 7.09
N THR A 15 10.71 -6.93 7.68
CA THR A 15 12.13 -6.64 7.98
C THR A 15 12.96 -6.44 6.72
N ALA A 16 12.61 -7.10 5.61
CA ALA A 16 13.24 -6.92 4.31
C ALA A 16 12.72 -5.69 3.55
N GLY A 17 11.74 -4.95 4.11
CA GLY A 17 11.01 -3.93 3.40
C GLY A 17 9.90 -4.51 2.51
N VAL A 18 9.29 -3.64 1.70
CA VAL A 18 8.22 -4.01 0.77
C VAL A 18 8.33 -3.20 -0.51
N ASN A 19 8.15 -3.88 -1.64
CA ASN A 19 8.17 -3.26 -2.96
C ASN A 19 6.87 -2.53 -3.26
N LEU A 20 6.99 -1.30 -3.74
CA LEU A 20 5.90 -0.50 -4.29
C LEU A 20 5.73 -0.82 -5.77
N ARG A 21 4.51 -1.10 -6.17
CA ARG A 21 4.20 -1.58 -7.52
C ARG A 21 3.23 -0.65 -8.23
N LYS A 22 3.32 -0.61 -9.56
CA LYS A 22 2.41 0.22 -10.37
C LYS A 22 0.96 -0.30 -10.36
N TYR A 23 0.79 -1.61 -10.21
CA TYR A 23 -0.50 -2.27 -10.09
C TYR A 23 -0.48 -3.24 -8.90
N PRO A 24 -1.65 -3.60 -8.33
CA PRO A 24 -1.75 -4.52 -7.20
C PRO A 24 -1.56 -5.99 -7.63
N SER A 25 -0.41 -6.26 -8.23
CA SER A 25 0.03 -7.57 -8.73
C SER A 25 1.54 -7.71 -8.55
N THR A 26 2.02 -8.89 -8.16
CA THR A 26 3.45 -9.17 -8.06
C THR A 26 4.15 -9.31 -9.41
N ASP A 27 3.39 -9.36 -10.50
CA ASP A 27 3.93 -9.32 -11.86
C ASP A 27 4.16 -7.87 -12.33
N SER A 28 3.55 -6.89 -11.65
CA SER A 28 3.67 -5.48 -12.01
C SER A 28 5.06 -4.90 -11.73
N SER A 29 5.48 -3.96 -12.57
CA SER A 29 6.73 -3.21 -12.39
C SER A 29 6.80 -2.54 -11.00
N VAL A 30 7.97 -2.69 -10.38
CA VAL A 30 8.31 -2.03 -9.12
C VAL A 30 8.64 -0.56 -9.41
N VAL A 31 7.93 0.35 -8.76
CA VAL A 31 8.09 1.81 -8.88
C VAL A 31 8.78 2.44 -7.66
N GLY A 32 9.20 1.60 -6.72
CA GLY A 32 9.96 1.98 -5.53
C GLY A 32 9.92 0.88 -4.47
N GLU A 33 10.47 1.18 -3.31
CA GLU A 33 10.50 0.27 -2.16
C GLU A 33 10.31 1.10 -0.89
N LEU A 34 9.73 0.47 0.14
CA LEU A 34 9.66 1.01 1.49
C LEU A 34 10.46 0.11 2.43
N SER A 35 11.31 0.72 3.25
CA SER A 35 12.06 0.03 4.30
C SER A 35 11.17 -0.36 5.49
N HIS A 36 11.64 -1.31 6.29
CA HIS A 36 11.01 -1.66 7.56
C HIS A 36 10.81 -0.43 8.46
N GLY A 37 9.63 -0.33 9.08
CA GLY A 37 9.24 0.79 9.94
C GLY A 37 8.81 2.06 9.20
N ALA A 38 8.88 2.09 7.87
CA ALA A 38 8.39 3.22 7.09
C ALA A 38 6.87 3.38 7.28
N GLN A 39 6.44 4.62 7.52
CA GLN A 39 5.03 4.98 7.60
C GLN A 39 4.61 5.73 6.34
N VAL A 40 3.50 5.32 5.75
CA VAL A 40 2.96 5.88 4.50
C VAL A 40 1.48 6.17 4.62
N GLY A 41 1.02 7.28 4.04
CA GLY A 41 -0.41 7.57 3.97
C GLY A 41 -1.11 6.54 3.10
N LEU A 42 -2.25 6.01 3.55
CA LEU A 42 -3.10 5.13 2.76
C LEU A 42 -4.26 5.94 2.19
N HIS A 43 -4.58 5.69 0.92
CA HIS A 43 -5.71 6.28 0.24
C HIS A 43 -6.90 5.31 0.27
N SER A 44 -6.72 4.14 -0.33
CA SER A 44 -7.74 3.10 -0.44
C SER A 44 -7.11 1.71 -0.42
N LYS A 45 -7.94 0.67 -0.29
CA LYS A 45 -7.54 -0.72 -0.42
C LYS A 45 -8.35 -1.42 -1.50
N VAL A 46 -7.81 -2.44 -2.12
CA VAL A 46 -8.49 -3.27 -3.13
C VAL A 46 -8.21 -4.74 -2.88
N HIS A 47 -9.11 -5.60 -3.37
CA HIS A 47 -8.85 -7.04 -3.47
C HIS A 47 -8.23 -7.32 -4.84
N ALA A 48 -7.02 -7.86 -4.85
CA ALA A 48 -6.31 -8.22 -6.06
C ALA A 48 -5.50 -9.51 -5.83
N GLN A 49 -4.34 -9.62 -6.46
CA GLN A 49 -3.56 -10.86 -6.41
C GLN A 49 -3.15 -11.19 -4.96
N ALA A 50 -3.42 -12.42 -4.52
CA ALA A 50 -3.01 -12.89 -3.20
C ALA A 50 -1.49 -12.99 -3.07
N VAL A 51 -0.94 -12.35 -2.04
CA VAL A 51 0.46 -12.47 -1.63
C VAL A 51 0.47 -13.20 -0.30
N ASP A 52 1.01 -14.43 -0.29
CA ASP A 52 1.15 -15.24 0.93
C ASP A 52 -0.19 -15.39 1.70
N GLY A 53 -1.28 -15.61 0.97
CA GLY A 53 -2.64 -15.74 1.53
C GLY A 53 -3.40 -14.43 1.78
N ASN A 54 -2.80 -13.26 1.50
CA ASN A 54 -3.45 -11.96 1.65
C ASN A 54 -3.68 -11.28 0.29
N SER A 55 -4.94 -11.09 -0.11
CA SER A 55 -5.34 -10.45 -1.38
C SER A 55 -5.55 -8.94 -1.26
N ILE A 56 -5.29 -8.33 -0.11
CA ILE A 56 -5.46 -6.91 0.10
C ILE A 56 -4.21 -6.15 -0.37
N TRP A 57 -4.46 -5.11 -1.17
CA TRP A 57 -3.45 -4.14 -1.57
C TRP A 57 -3.88 -2.74 -1.17
N TYR A 58 -2.92 -1.93 -0.74
CA TYR A 58 -3.13 -0.55 -0.37
C TYR A 58 -2.58 0.39 -1.44
N LEU A 59 -3.38 1.38 -1.84
CA LEU A 59 -2.94 2.52 -2.64
C LEU A 59 -2.35 3.56 -1.69
N LEU A 60 -1.13 3.99 -1.96
CA LEU A 60 -0.51 5.06 -1.19
C LEU A 60 -1.14 6.42 -1.54
N ARG A 61 -1.21 7.30 -0.55
CA ARG A 61 -1.74 8.66 -0.71
C ARG A 61 -0.71 9.59 -1.33
N ASP A 62 0.54 9.49 -0.88
CA ASP A 62 1.64 10.36 -1.31
C ASP A 62 2.23 9.95 -2.66
N LYS A 63 1.99 8.69 -3.06
CA LYS A 63 2.51 8.11 -4.29
C LYS A 63 1.41 7.31 -4.96
N ALA A 64 1.24 7.46 -6.26
CA ALA A 64 0.40 6.55 -7.03
C ALA A 64 1.15 5.22 -7.17
N ALA A 65 1.10 4.41 -6.11
CA ALA A 65 1.72 3.09 -6.04
C ALA A 65 0.95 2.17 -5.09
N TRP A 66 0.98 0.88 -5.39
CA TRP A 66 0.33 -0.17 -4.63
C TRP A 66 1.34 -0.92 -3.77
N VAL A 67 0.94 -1.24 -2.55
CA VAL A 67 1.71 -2.06 -1.61
C VAL A 67 0.84 -3.19 -1.07
N SER A 68 1.41 -4.38 -0.90
CA SER A 68 0.67 -5.51 -0.35
C SER A 68 0.44 -5.32 1.15
N ALA A 69 -0.81 -5.49 1.59
CA ALA A 69 -1.17 -5.45 3.01
C ALA A 69 -0.51 -6.58 3.81
N ARG A 70 0.00 -7.62 3.15
CA ARG A 70 0.72 -8.71 3.79
C ARG A 70 1.91 -8.22 4.63
N HIS A 71 2.53 -7.12 4.21
CA HIS A 71 3.76 -6.57 4.78
C HIS A 71 3.55 -5.19 5.42
N VAL A 72 2.31 -4.71 5.47
CA VAL A 72 1.95 -3.36 5.92
C VAL A 72 0.80 -3.45 6.91
N ASP A 73 1.06 -3.01 8.14
CA ASP A 73 0.04 -2.86 9.17
C ASP A 73 -0.68 -1.52 8.99
N ASN A 74 -2.00 -1.54 8.79
CA ASN A 74 -2.77 -0.32 8.59
C ASN A 74 -3.34 0.18 9.93
N THR A 75 -3.17 1.48 10.18
CA THR A 75 -3.82 2.17 11.29
C THR A 75 -5.00 3.00 10.78
N GLY A 76 -6.17 2.74 11.34
CA GLY A 76 -7.43 3.36 10.95
C GLY A 76 -8.15 2.62 9.82
N THR A 77 -9.32 3.12 9.46
CA THR A 77 -10.19 2.51 8.45
C THR A 77 -9.74 2.92 7.05
N VAL A 78 -9.17 1.98 6.30
CA VAL A 78 -8.88 2.17 4.87
C VAL A 78 -10.13 1.79 4.06
N PRO A 79 -10.71 2.70 3.26
CA PRO A 79 -11.88 2.40 2.45
C PRO A 79 -11.53 1.38 1.37
N LEU A 80 -12.39 0.37 1.20
CA LEU A 80 -12.27 -0.62 0.12
C LEU A 80 -12.81 0.00 -1.17
N SER A 81 -11.93 0.17 -2.16
CA SER A 81 -12.29 0.49 -3.52
C SER A 81 -12.75 -0.77 -4.25
N LYS A 82 -13.83 -0.64 -5.01
CA LYS A 82 -14.36 -1.70 -5.89
C LYS A 82 -13.62 -1.79 -7.23
N ASP A 83 -12.86 -0.75 -7.57
CA ASP A 83 -12.05 -0.67 -8.77
C ASP A 83 -10.57 -0.67 -8.41
N VAL A 84 -9.77 -1.37 -9.22
CA VAL A 84 -8.33 -1.26 -9.19
C VAL A 84 -7.97 -0.03 -10.00
N GLU A 85 -7.92 1.12 -9.33
CA GLU A 85 -7.50 2.34 -9.99
C GLU A 85 -6.04 2.14 -10.46
N PRO A 86 -5.72 2.36 -11.74
CA PRO A 86 -4.32 2.37 -12.18
C PRO A 86 -3.60 3.40 -11.31
N ALA A 87 -2.39 3.07 -10.85
CA ALA A 87 -1.58 4.02 -10.09
C ALA A 87 -0.97 5.10 -11.00
N ALA A 88 -1.71 5.51 -12.03
CA ALA A 88 -1.36 6.58 -12.94
C ALA A 88 -2.02 7.88 -12.45
N PRO A 89 -1.33 9.03 -12.57
CA PRO A 89 -2.03 10.30 -12.52
C PRO A 89 -3.07 10.29 -13.64
N GLN A 90 -4.32 10.67 -13.31
CA GLN A 90 -5.32 10.97 -14.33
C GLN A 90 -4.73 12.11 -15.19
N GLY A 91 -4.29 11.76 -16.39
CA GLY A 91 -3.85 12.70 -17.41
C GLY A 91 -5.01 13.14 -18.27
#